data_AF-A0A1F7X994-F1
#
_entry.id   AF-A0A1F7X994-F1
#
_cell.length_a   1.000
_cell.length_b   1.000
_cell.length_c   1.000
_cell.angle_alpha   90.00
_cell.angle_beta   90.00
_cell.angle_gamma   90.00
#
_symmetry.space_group_name_H-M   'P 1'
#
loop_
_entity.id
_entity.type
_entity.pdbx_description
1 polymer ?
#
loop_
_entity_poly.entity_id
_entity_poly.type
_entity_poly.pdbx_seq_one_letter_code
_entity_poly.pdbx_strand_id
1 'polypeptide(L)'
;MKKQDILELRKKSKLELWKEVEKKRINMAKFRARFKAGKEKNSQTIKGYKKDISRTLTIIKEKDILEKESEKDKSEDNMKKK
;
A
#
# COMPACT_ATOMS: atom_id res chain seq x y z
N MET A 1 -0.02 9.79 -6.70
CA MET A 1 -0.28 8.60 -7.54
C MET A 1 -1.44 8.77 -8.54
N LYS A 2 -1.18 8.43 -9.81
CA LYS A 2 -2.11 8.37 -10.94
C LYS A 2 -2.82 7.00 -11.00
N LYS A 3 -3.77 6.83 -11.93
CA LYS A 3 -4.56 5.59 -12.08
C LYS A 3 -3.69 4.39 -12.51
N GLN A 4 -2.75 4.59 -13.43
CA GLN A 4 -1.87 3.52 -13.94
C GLN A 4 -1.00 2.94 -12.83
N ASP A 5 -0.38 3.80 -12.02
CA ASP A 5 0.41 3.41 -10.85
C ASP A 5 -0.36 2.47 -9.89
N ILE A 6 -1.68 2.67 -9.71
CA ILE A 6 -2.51 1.82 -8.84
C ILE A 6 -2.66 0.42 -9.43
N LEU A 7 -2.85 0.32 -10.75
CA LEU A 7 -2.96 -0.96 -11.44
C LEU A 7 -1.65 -1.74 -11.36
N GLU A 8 -0.51 -1.05 -11.48
CA GLU A 8 0.81 -1.66 -11.30
C GLU A 8 1.02 -2.18 -9.88
N LEU A 9 0.61 -1.41 -8.85
CA LEU A 9 0.68 -1.88 -7.48
C LEU A 9 -0.16 -3.14 -7.24
N ARG A 10 -1.35 -3.26 -7.84
CA ARG A 10 -2.20 -4.45 -7.67
C ARG A 10 -1.55 -5.73 -8.20
N LYS A 11 -0.70 -5.62 -9.23
CA LYS A 11 0.05 -6.75 -9.79
C LYS A 11 1.20 -7.24 -8.90
N LYS A 12 1.73 -6.38 -8.03
CA LYS A 12 2.84 -6.73 -7.13
C LYS A 12 2.40 -7.69 -6.02
N SER A 13 3.37 -8.44 -5.48
CA SER A 13 3.17 -9.27 -4.28
C SER A 13 3.01 -8.41 -3.02
N LYS A 14 2.45 -8.99 -1.95
CA LYS A 14 2.32 -8.30 -0.65
C LYS A 14 3.67 -7.83 -0.11
N LEU A 15 4.70 -8.67 -0.23
CA LEU A 15 6.06 -8.36 0.25
C LEU A 15 6.67 -7.17 -0.50
N GLU A 16 6.49 -7.11 -1.82
CA GLU A 16 6.91 -5.95 -2.61
C GLU A 16 6.14 -4.68 -2.25
N LEU A 17 4.83 -4.80 -1.99
CA LEU A 17 4.01 -3.67 -1.55
C LEU A 17 4.49 -3.11 -0.21
N TRP A 18 4.89 -3.97 0.74
CA TRP A 18 5.51 -3.54 2.00
C TRP A 18 6.83 -2.81 1.78
N LYS A 19 7.70 -3.31 0.89
CA LYS A 19 8.95 -2.63 0.51
C LYS A 19 8.68 -1.24 -0.09
N GLU A 20 7.65 -1.11 -0.93
CA GLU A 20 7.24 0.18 -1.50
C GLU A 20 6.71 1.16 -0.44
N VAL A 21 5.93 0.66 0.54
CA VAL A 21 5.49 1.47 1.68
C VAL A 21 6.70 2.01 2.44
N GLU A 22 7.67 1.16 2.74
CA GLU A 22 8.85 1.56 3.50
C GLU A 22 9.69 2.59 2.76
N LYS A 23 9.93 2.37 1.46
CA LYS A 23 10.60 3.34 0.59
C LYS A 23 9.91 4.71 0.61
N LYS A 24 8.57 4.73 0.53
CA LYS A 24 7.79 5.98 0.60
C LYS A 24 7.86 6.64 1.98
N ARG A 25 7.88 5.86 3.07
CA ARG A 25 8.05 6.39 4.43
C ARG A 25 9.40 7.06 4.61
N ILE A 26 10.48 6.42 4.16
CA ILE A 26 11.83 6.98 4.17
C ILE A 26 11.87 8.29 3.37
N ASN A 27 11.29 8.32 2.17
CA ASN A 27 11.22 9.53 1.37
C ASN A 27 10.41 10.65 2.06
N MET A 28 9.32 10.30 2.73
CA MET A 28 8.54 11.25 3.52
C MET A 28 9.34 11.80 4.71
N ALA A 29 10.12 10.96 5.39
CA ALA A 29 10.99 11.38 6.49
C ALA A 29 12.09 12.34 6.01
N LYS A 30 12.76 12.00 4.89
CA LYS A 30 13.75 12.88 4.24
C LYS A 30 13.13 14.21 3.83
N PHE A 31 11.93 14.18 3.25
CA PHE A 31 11.18 15.38 2.89
C PHE A 31 10.90 16.25 4.12
N ARG A 32 10.42 15.66 5.22
CA ARG A 32 10.17 16.39 6.48
C ARG A 32 11.43 17.06 7.02
N ALA A 33 12.56 16.37 7.00
CA ALA A 33 13.83 16.93 7.44
C ALA A 33 14.23 18.16 6.59
N ARG A 34 14.15 18.04 5.26
CA ARG A 34 14.45 19.16 4.34
C ARG A 34 13.47 20.32 4.47
N PHE A 35 12.18 20.03 4.66
CA PHE A 35 11.13 21.04 4.86
C PHE A 35 11.37 21.83 6.15
N LYS A 36 11.68 21.13 7.26
CA LYS A 36 12.02 21.77 8.53
C LYS A 36 13.30 22.62 8.43
N ALA A 37 14.27 22.19 7.64
CA ALA A 37 15.47 22.96 7.34
C ALA A 37 15.26 24.14 6.37
N GLY A 38 14.02 24.39 5.90
CA GLY A 38 13.71 25.46 4.95
C GLY A 38 14.21 25.23 3.52
N LYS A 39 14.84 24.08 3.23
CA LYS A 39 15.36 23.71 1.91
C LYS A 39 14.28 23.28 0.92
N GLU A 40 13.07 23.06 1.42
CA GLU A 40 11.95 22.54 0.65
C GLU A 40 10.68 23.27 1.10
N LYS A 41 9.94 23.87 0.17
CA LYS A 41 8.75 24.68 0.46
C LYS A 41 7.45 24.03 -0.01
N ASN A 42 7.55 22.99 -0.85
CA ASN A 42 6.38 22.39 -1.47
C ASN A 42 5.65 21.43 -0.52
N SER A 43 4.76 21.98 0.30
CA SER A 43 3.93 21.22 1.23
C SER A 43 3.00 20.20 0.54
N GLN A 44 2.69 20.32 -0.75
CA GLN A 44 1.85 19.34 -1.46
C GLN A 44 2.54 17.99 -1.60
N THR A 45 3.87 17.97 -1.66
CA THR A 45 4.66 16.75 -1.77
C THR A 45 4.43 15.82 -0.57
N ILE A 46 4.30 16.35 0.65
CA ILE A 46 4.02 15.53 1.84
C ILE A 46 2.63 14.90 1.78
N LYS A 47 1.64 15.63 1.24
CA LYS A 47 0.28 15.15 1.03
C LYS A 47 0.27 14.02 0.00
N GLY A 48 1.06 14.15 -1.06
CA GLY A 48 1.33 13.10 -2.04
C GLY A 48 1.85 11.82 -1.40
N TYR A 49 2.91 11.91 -0.59
CA TYR A 49 3.46 10.73 0.11
C TYR A 49 2.45 10.05 1.03
N LYS A 50 1.71 10.82 1.85
CA LYS A 50 0.68 10.27 2.73
C LYS A 50 -0.40 9.51 1.95
N LYS A 51 -0.90 10.11 0.86
CA LYS A 51 -1.92 9.52 0.00
C LYS A 51 -1.42 8.23 -0.65
N ASP A 52 -0.18 8.25 -1.13
CA ASP A 52 0.42 7.12 -1.84
C ASP A 52 0.78 5.97 -0.89
N ILE A 53 1.12 6.25 0.38
CA ILE A 53 1.29 5.23 1.43
C ILE A 53 -0.07 4.61 1.77
N SER A 54 -1.08 5.43 2.05
CA SER A 54 -2.42 4.97 2.42
C SER A 54 -3.00 4.05 1.35
N ARG A 55 -2.91 4.43 0.07
CA ARG A 55 -3.38 3.58 -1.05
C ARG A 55 -2.66 2.24 -1.13
N THR A 56 -1.34 2.22 -0.97
CA THR A 56 -0.58 0.95 -0.98
C THR A 56 -1.00 0.05 0.18
N LEU A 57 -1.21 0.62 1.38
CA LEU A 57 -1.72 -0.12 2.54
C LEU A 57 -3.14 -0.67 2.31
N THR A 58 -4.01 0.11 1.67
CA THR A 58 -5.36 -0.35 1.30
C THR A 58 -5.28 -1.56 0.37
N ILE A 59 -4.43 -1.54 -0.65
CA ILE A 59 -4.25 -2.68 -1.58
C ILE A 59 -3.74 -3.93 -0.83
N ILE A 60 -2.83 -3.77 0.12
CA ILE A 60 -2.37 -4.88 0.97
C ILE A 60 -3.57 -5.47 1.73
N LYS A 61 -4.39 -4.62 2.35
CA LYS A 61 -5.57 -5.05 3.10
C LYS A 61 -6.63 -5.72 2.22
N GLU A 62 -6.87 -5.20 1.03
CA GLU A 62 -7.76 -5.83 0.03
C GLU A 62 -7.30 -7.26 -0.29
N LYS A 63 -5.98 -7.46 -0.50
CA LYS A 63 -5.42 -8.80 -0.72
C LYS A 63 -5.56 -9.72 0.50
N ASP A 64 -5.43 -9.19 1.72
CA ASP A 64 -5.67 -9.98 2.95
C ASP A 64 -7.12 -10.45 3.06
N ILE A 65 -8.08 -9.61 2.66
CA ILE A 65 -9.51 -9.95 2.71
C ILE A 65 -9.82 -11.04 1.68
N LEU A 66 -9.34 -10.89 0.45
CA LEU A 66 -9.56 -11.87 -0.62
C LEU A 66 -8.97 -13.25 -0.29
N GLU A 67 -7.77 -13.28 0.31
CA GLU A 67 -7.17 -14.55 0.76
C GLU A 67 -8.03 -15.23 1.84
N LYS A 68 -8.53 -14.46 2.82
CA LYS A 68 -9.41 -14.99 3.88
C LYS A 68 -10.75 -15.50 3.36
N GLU A 69 -11.35 -14.83 2.38
CA GLU A 69 -12.59 -15.30 1.74
C GLU A 69 -12.34 -16.62 1.00
N SER A 70 -11.24 -16.72 0.25
CA SER A 70 -10.88 -17.96 -0.45
C SER A 70 -10.60 -19.15 0.46
N GLU A 71 -10.16 -18.91 1.70
CA GLU A 71 -9.95 -19.96 2.71
C GLU A 71 -11.28 -20.43 3.31
N LYS A 72 -12.24 -19.53 3.51
CA LYS A 72 -13.58 -19.87 4.01
C LYS A 72 -14.35 -20.73 3.03
N ASP A 73 -14.36 -20.37 1.74
CA ASP A 73 -15.08 -21.13 0.71
C ASP A 73 -14.59 -22.58 0.61
N LYS A 74 -13.27 -22.80 0.75
CA LYS A 74 -12.67 -24.15 0.76
C LYS A 74 -13.06 -24.98 1.98
N SER A 75 -13.27 -24.34 3.13
CA SER A 75 -13.69 -25.03 4.35
C SER A 75 -15.15 -25.49 4.27
N GLU A 76 -16.02 -24.69 3.64
CA GLU A 76 -17.44 -25.03 3.44
C GLU A 76 -17.63 -26.14 2.41
N ASP A 77 -16.88 -26.13 1.31
CA ASP A 77 -16.96 -27.18 0.27
C ASP A 77 -16.50 -28.55 0.77
N ASN A 78 -15.51 -28.60 1.67
CA ASN A 78 -15.06 -29.86 2.28
C ASN A 78 -16.08 -30.43 3.28
N MET A 79 -16.93 -29.58 3.85
CA MET A 79 -17.99 -29.98 4.78
C MET A 79 -19.24 -30.48 4.05
N LYS A 80 -19.50 -30.00 2.82
CA LYS A 80 -20.60 -30.50 1.95
C LYS A 80 -20.30 -31.82 1.25
N LYS A 81 -19.02 -32.21 1.16
CA LYS A 81 -18.56 -33.45 0.51
C LYS A 81 -18.39 -34.65 1.48
N LYS A 82 -18.70 -34.47 2.75
CA LYS A 82 -18.74 -35.51 3.78
C LYS A 82 -20.18 -35.85 4.12
#